data_AF-A0A7V9L347-F1
#
_entry.id   AF-A0A7V9L347-F1
#
_cell.length_a   1.000
_cell.length_b   1.000
_cell.length_c   1.000
_cell.angle_alpha   90.00
_cell.angle_beta   90.00
_cell.angle_gamma   90.00
#
_symmetry.space_group_name_H-M   'P 1'
#
loop_
_entity.id
_entity.type
_entity.pdbx_description
1 polymer ?
#
loop_
_entity_poly.entity_id
_entity_poly.type
_entity_poly.pdbx_seq_one_letter_code
_entity_poly.pdbx_strand_id
1 'polypeptide(L)'
;MARKKTPTDDVLKQLRAFGLAYPGAHTKSPWPGHLDLAVKDKTFAYLSLEGEPLHISCKLPNTSAVALMLPFCKPTAYGLGKAGWVSASFEHDAADVDMLKAWVDESYRAQAPKTLVKQIGVAGSPPPAKSKANASRKPKAKKTKSKPSANKR
;
A
#
# COMPACT_ATOMS: atom_id res chain seq x y z
N MET A 1 6.68 -11.80 28.16
CA MET A 1 7.98 -12.35 27.72
C MET A 1 8.75 -11.27 27.01
N ALA A 2 9.99 -11.00 27.41
CA ALA A 2 10.82 -9.95 26.80
C ALA A 2 11.10 -10.32 25.33
N ARG A 3 10.49 -9.57 24.40
CA ARG A 3 10.69 -9.74 22.97
C ARG A 3 12.16 -9.45 22.67
N LYS A 4 12.92 -10.48 22.26
CA LYS A 4 14.31 -10.31 21.82
C LYS A 4 14.28 -9.35 20.64
N LYS A 5 15.05 -8.26 20.71
CA LYS A 5 15.27 -7.35 19.57
C LYS A 5 15.74 -8.20 18.39
N THR A 6 14.96 -8.27 17.33
CA THR A 6 15.39 -8.89 16.08
C THR A 6 16.03 -7.83 15.19
N PRO A 7 17.00 -8.19 14.33
CA PRO A 7 17.57 -7.25 13.35
C PRO A 7 16.50 -6.59 12.47
N THR A 8 15.39 -7.29 12.27
CA THR A 8 14.19 -6.86 11.55
C THR A 8 13.41 -5.74 12.24
N ASP A 9 13.58 -5.52 13.56
CA ASP A 9 13.00 -4.36 14.26
C ASP A 9 13.56 -3.02 13.76
N ASP A 10 14.86 -2.97 13.45
CA ASP A 10 15.48 -1.75 12.94
C ASP A 10 14.95 -1.42 11.54
N VAL A 11 14.88 -2.45 10.67
CA VAL A 11 14.28 -2.35 9.34
C VAL A 11 12.83 -1.86 9.41
N LEU A 12 12.03 -2.41 10.33
CA LEU A 12 10.66 -1.96 10.58
C LEU A 12 10.60 -0.48 10.94
N LYS A 13 11.46 -0.01 11.84
CA LYS A 13 11.52 1.40 12.25
C LYS A 13 11.90 2.31 11.10
N GLN A 14 12.90 1.92 10.31
CA GLN A 14 13.32 2.68 9.14
C GLN A 14 12.21 2.79 8.10
N LEU A 15 11.51 1.69 7.80
CA LEU A 15 10.40 1.68 6.84
C LEU A 15 9.22 2.52 7.32
N ARG A 16 8.89 2.45 8.62
CA ARG A 16 7.85 3.31 9.21
C ARG A 16 8.23 4.79 9.11
N ALA A 17 9.45 5.14 9.53
CA ALA A 17 9.93 6.52 9.46
C ALA A 17 9.92 7.05 8.02
N PHE A 18 10.39 6.24 7.06
CA PHE A 18 10.37 6.57 5.65
C PHE A 18 8.94 6.75 5.11
N GLY A 19 8.04 5.83 5.46
CA GLY A 19 6.63 5.92 5.10
C GLY A 19 5.92 7.16 5.66
N LEU A 20 6.27 7.58 6.87
CA LEU A 20 5.73 8.78 7.53
C LEU A 20 6.32 10.08 7.00
N ALA A 21 7.48 10.04 6.34
CA ALA A 21 8.06 11.21 5.69
C ALA A 21 7.27 11.66 4.45
N TYR A 22 6.41 10.79 3.89
CA TYR A 22 5.59 11.13 2.74
C TYR A 22 4.47 12.12 3.11
N PRO A 23 4.14 13.07 2.21
CA PRO A 23 3.12 14.07 2.48
C PRO A 23 1.75 13.41 2.71
N GLY A 24 1.10 13.77 3.82
CA GLY A 24 -0.22 13.22 4.18
C GLY A 24 -0.22 11.75 4.61
N ALA A 25 0.96 11.13 4.78
CA ALA A 25 1.07 9.83 5.40
C ALA A 25 0.85 9.94 6.92
N HIS A 26 0.22 8.92 7.48
CA HIS A 26 -0.04 8.77 8.91
C HIS A 26 -0.08 7.29 9.27
N THR A 27 0.19 6.96 10.53
CA THR A 27 -0.02 5.61 11.03
C THR A 27 -1.52 5.36 11.22
N LYS A 28 -2.02 4.24 10.71
CA LYS A 28 -3.39 3.79 10.91
C LYS A 28 -3.36 2.34 11.38
N SER A 29 -4.14 2.06 12.41
CA SER A 29 -4.23 0.73 13.00
C SER A 29 -5.63 0.18 12.75
N PRO A 30 -5.86 -0.61 11.68
CA PRO A 30 -7.13 -1.29 11.48
C PRO A 30 -7.39 -2.36 12.56
N TRP A 31 -6.34 -2.82 13.23
CA TRP A 31 -6.38 -3.80 14.31
C TRP A 31 -5.58 -3.30 15.53
N PRO A 32 -5.95 -3.70 16.76
CA PRO A 32 -5.18 -3.35 17.96
C PRO A 32 -3.72 -3.80 17.83
N GLY A 33 -2.80 -2.85 17.98
CA GLY A 33 -1.36 -3.12 17.92
C GLY A 33 -0.73 -3.01 16.53
N HIS A 34 -1.45 -2.94 15.41
CA HIS A 34 -0.80 -2.78 14.11
C HIS A 34 -0.37 -1.34 13.87
N LEU A 35 0.81 -1.11 13.27
CA LEU A 35 1.30 0.24 12.91
C LEU A 35 1.43 0.34 11.40
N ASP A 36 0.29 0.26 10.71
CA ASP A 36 0.23 0.34 9.26
C ASP A 36 0.33 1.78 8.78
N LEU A 37 0.80 1.98 7.56
CA LEU A 37 0.95 3.29 6.94
C LEU A 37 -0.22 3.58 5.99
N ALA A 38 -0.87 4.72 6.20
CA ALA A 38 -1.99 5.18 5.40
C ALA A 38 -1.81 6.61 4.92
N VAL A 39 -2.44 6.94 3.79
CA VAL A 39 -2.48 8.28 3.19
C VAL A 39 -3.92 8.62 2.85
N LYS A 40 -4.43 9.75 3.36
CA LYS A 40 -5.85 10.18 3.21
C LYS A 40 -6.85 9.01 3.35
N ASP A 41 -6.83 8.35 4.51
CA ASP A 41 -7.66 7.18 4.86
C ASP A 41 -7.42 5.88 4.09
N LYS A 42 -6.44 5.84 3.18
CA LYS A 42 -6.08 4.64 2.43
C LYS A 42 -4.76 4.06 2.90
N THR A 43 -4.80 2.84 3.43
CA THR A 43 -3.59 2.09 3.74
C THR A 43 -2.81 1.77 2.47
N PHE A 44 -1.50 1.96 2.51
CA PHE A 44 -0.58 1.64 1.42
C PHE A 44 0.52 0.66 1.84
N ALA A 45 0.86 0.57 3.12
CA ALA A 45 1.76 -0.49 3.59
C ALA A 45 1.24 -1.04 4.91
N TYR A 46 1.05 -2.36 4.98
CA TYR A 46 0.80 -3.08 6.22
C TYR A 46 2.12 -3.57 6.78
N LEU A 47 2.36 -3.35 8.07
CA LEU A 47 3.63 -3.65 8.72
C LEU A 47 3.39 -4.42 10.03
N SER A 48 4.19 -5.46 10.26
CA SER A 48 4.24 -6.17 11.54
C SER A 48 4.68 -5.28 12.70
N LEU A 49 4.40 -5.75 13.92
CA LEU A 49 4.87 -5.18 15.17
C LEU A 49 6.33 -5.51 15.48
N GLU A 50 6.90 -4.73 16.40
CA GLU A 50 8.22 -5.00 16.93
C GLU A 50 8.23 -6.30 17.76
N GLY A 51 9.25 -7.12 17.53
CA GLY A 51 9.45 -8.44 18.12
C GLY A 51 8.59 -9.58 17.56
N GLU A 52 7.91 -9.35 16.43
CA GLU A 52 7.35 -10.40 15.56
C GLU A 52 8.20 -10.52 14.29
N PRO A 53 8.12 -11.62 13.52
CA PRO A 53 8.71 -11.70 12.19
C PRO A 53 8.30 -10.48 11.33
N LEU A 54 9.25 -9.92 10.58
CA LEU A 54 8.97 -8.78 9.71
C LEU A 54 8.00 -9.25 8.62
N HIS A 55 6.77 -8.77 8.70
CA HIS A 55 5.78 -8.93 7.65
C HIS A 55 5.52 -7.55 7.07
N ILE A 56 5.58 -7.46 5.75
CA ILE A 56 5.20 -6.26 5.01
C ILE A 56 4.23 -6.65 3.90
N SER A 57 3.14 -5.91 3.76
CA SER A 57 2.26 -6.07 2.61
C SER A 57 2.04 -4.73 1.92
N CYS A 58 2.42 -4.68 0.64
CA CYS A 58 2.39 -3.48 -0.18
C CYS A 58 1.67 -3.76 -1.49
N LYS A 59 1.16 -2.70 -2.10
CA LYS A 59 0.51 -2.77 -3.40
C LYS A 59 1.52 -2.45 -4.49
N LEU A 60 1.81 -3.45 -5.33
CA LEU A 60 2.81 -3.41 -6.38
C LEU A 60 2.12 -3.57 -7.75
N PRO A 61 1.48 -2.53 -8.30
CA PRO A 61 0.79 -2.62 -9.58
C PRO A 61 1.73 -2.99 -10.75
N ASN A 62 3.01 -2.61 -10.70
CA ASN A 62 3.96 -2.87 -11.78
C ASN A 62 4.95 -3.99 -11.43
N THR A 63 5.45 -4.00 -10.18
CA THR A 63 6.52 -4.92 -9.76
C THR A 63 6.02 -6.20 -9.06
N SER A 64 4.70 -6.38 -8.87
CA SER A 64 4.15 -7.56 -8.19
C SER A 64 4.60 -8.88 -8.79
N ALA A 65 4.63 -9.01 -10.12
CA ALA A 65 5.06 -10.25 -10.77
C ALA A 65 6.51 -10.61 -10.42
N VAL A 66 7.40 -9.62 -10.34
CA VAL A 66 8.81 -9.81 -9.97
C VAL A 66 8.93 -10.11 -8.48
N ALA A 67 8.22 -9.38 -7.63
CA ALA A 67 8.20 -9.62 -6.19
C ALA A 67 7.73 -11.05 -5.88
N LEU A 68 6.70 -11.55 -6.57
CA LEU A 68 6.19 -12.91 -6.41
C LEU A 68 7.17 -14.02 -6.83
N MET A 69 8.25 -13.70 -7.56
CA MET A 69 9.32 -14.66 -7.83
C MET A 69 10.26 -14.85 -6.62
N LEU A 70 10.19 -13.98 -5.62
CA LEU A 70 11.03 -14.08 -4.42
C LEU A 70 10.47 -15.16 -3.48
N PRO A 71 11.33 -15.95 -2.83
CA PRO A 71 10.91 -17.09 -2.01
C PRO A 71 10.14 -16.68 -0.74
N PHE A 72 10.35 -15.44 -0.28
CA PHE A 72 9.69 -14.86 0.88
C PHE A 72 8.40 -14.09 0.53
N CYS A 73 8.02 -14.03 -0.75
CA CYS A 73 6.85 -13.29 -1.23
C CYS A 73 5.71 -14.20 -1.64
N LYS A 74 4.49 -13.79 -1.28
CA LYS A 74 3.25 -14.49 -1.62
C LYS A 74 2.17 -13.48 -1.99
N PRO A 75 1.22 -13.84 -2.86
CA PRO A 75 0.09 -12.97 -3.14
C PRO A 75 -0.73 -12.79 -1.87
N THR A 76 -1.11 -11.54 -1.56
CA THR A 76 -1.88 -11.28 -0.34
C THR A 76 -3.24 -11.99 -0.40
N ALA A 77 -3.63 -12.61 0.71
CA ALA A 77 -4.88 -13.34 0.86
C ALA A 77 -6.12 -12.44 0.71
N TYR A 78 -7.33 -13.02 0.84
CA TYR A 78 -8.61 -12.30 0.76
C TYR A 78 -8.88 -11.60 -0.58
N GLY A 79 -8.27 -12.09 -1.67
CA GLY A 79 -8.44 -11.52 -3.01
C GLY A 79 -7.66 -10.24 -3.27
N LEU A 80 -6.88 -9.76 -2.29
CA LEU A 80 -6.02 -8.58 -2.44
C LEU A 80 -4.88 -8.84 -3.44
N GLY A 81 -4.37 -10.07 -3.53
CA GLY A 81 -3.39 -10.46 -4.54
C GLY A 81 -3.85 -10.18 -5.98
N LYS A 82 -5.14 -10.33 -6.30
CA LYS A 82 -5.69 -9.98 -7.62
C LYS A 82 -5.66 -8.48 -7.89
N ALA A 83 -5.61 -7.66 -6.86
CA ALA A 83 -5.49 -6.20 -6.94
C ALA A 83 -4.01 -5.73 -6.90
N GLY A 84 -3.05 -6.66 -7.03
CA GLY A 84 -1.62 -6.38 -7.06
C GLY A 84 -0.98 -6.25 -5.68
N TRP A 85 -1.61 -6.77 -4.62
CA TRP A 85 -0.99 -6.79 -3.29
C TRP A 85 -0.08 -8.00 -3.11
N VAL A 86 1.14 -7.74 -2.64
CA VAL A 86 2.13 -8.76 -2.32
C VAL A 86 2.46 -8.66 -0.83
N SER A 87 2.49 -9.81 -0.18
CA SER A 87 2.89 -9.98 1.22
C SER A 87 4.25 -10.65 1.25
N ALA A 88 5.19 -10.05 1.99
CA ALA A 88 6.53 -10.59 2.21
C ALA A 88 6.75 -10.85 3.70
N SER A 89 7.31 -12.02 4.01
CA SER A 89 7.59 -12.47 5.37
C SER A 89 9.09 -12.76 5.52
N PHE A 90 9.74 -12.06 6.45
CA PHE A 90 11.15 -12.23 6.77
C PHE A 90 11.26 -12.72 8.22
N GLU A 91 11.61 -14.00 8.40
CA GLU A 91 11.74 -14.61 9.73
C GLU A 91 13.12 -14.34 10.37
N HIS A 92 14.19 -14.56 9.60
CA HIS A 92 15.58 -14.45 10.09
C HIS A 92 16.53 -13.80 9.08
N ASP A 93 16.05 -13.53 7.87
CA ASP A 93 16.86 -13.02 6.77
C ASP A 93 16.99 -11.49 6.84
N ALA A 94 18.14 -10.99 6.40
CA ALA A 94 18.39 -9.55 6.32
C ALA A 94 17.55 -8.97 5.18
N ALA A 95 16.33 -8.53 5.52
CA ALA A 95 15.45 -7.89 4.56
C ALA A 95 16.15 -6.65 3.97
N ASP A 96 16.28 -6.60 2.65
CA ASP A 96 16.88 -5.46 1.97
C ASP A 96 15.98 -4.23 2.13
N VAL A 97 16.43 -3.29 2.97
CA VAL A 97 15.67 -2.08 3.30
C VAL A 97 15.45 -1.21 2.07
N ASP A 98 16.40 -1.17 1.13
CA ASP A 98 16.27 -0.33 -0.07
C ASP A 98 15.19 -0.89 -1.01
N MET A 99 15.19 -2.21 -1.21
CA MET A 99 14.12 -2.91 -1.93
C MET A 99 12.76 -2.66 -1.28
N LEU A 100 12.66 -2.76 0.04
CA LEU A 100 11.41 -2.52 0.76
C LEU A 100 10.97 -1.05 0.68
N LYS A 101 11.90 -0.08 0.74
CA LYS A 101 11.60 1.34 0.51
C LYS A 101 11.04 1.59 -0.89
N ALA A 102 11.60 0.95 -1.91
CA ALA A 102 11.09 1.04 -3.28
C ALA A 102 9.65 0.51 -3.40
N TRP A 103 9.34 -0.59 -2.70
CA TRP A 103 7.98 -1.13 -2.65
C TRP A 103 6.99 -0.21 -1.94
N VAL A 104 7.43 0.42 -0.85
CA VAL A 104 6.65 1.43 -0.13
C VAL A 104 6.39 2.66 -1.01
N ASP A 105 7.38 3.13 -1.77
CA ASP A 105 7.22 4.24 -2.71
C ASP A 105 6.20 3.92 -3.80
N GLU A 106 6.32 2.75 -4.44
CA GLU A 106 5.39 2.30 -5.48
C GLU A 106 3.96 2.20 -4.93
N SER A 107 3.81 1.62 -3.75
CA SER A 107 2.52 1.47 -3.10
C SER A 107 1.92 2.81 -2.67
N TYR A 108 2.74 3.72 -2.15
CA TYR A 108 2.32 5.09 -1.83
C TYR A 108 1.80 5.78 -3.09
N ARG A 109 2.55 5.75 -4.20
CA ARG A 109 2.12 6.35 -5.49
C ARG A 109 0.83 5.71 -6.02
N ALA A 110 0.61 4.42 -5.77
CA ALA A 110 -0.60 3.72 -6.18
C ALA A 110 -1.84 4.09 -5.35
N GLN A 111 -1.68 4.43 -4.07
CA GLN A 111 -2.78 4.69 -3.14
C GLN A 111 -3.03 6.19 -2.90
N ALA A 112 -1.98 7.00 -2.95
CA ALA A 112 -2.03 8.43 -2.72
C ALA A 112 -2.82 9.16 -3.83
N PRO A 113 -3.55 10.23 -3.47
CA PRO A 113 -4.18 11.10 -4.45
C PRO A 113 -3.12 11.80 -5.31
N LYS A 114 -3.45 12.03 -6.60
CA LYS A 114 -2.57 12.71 -7.56
C LYS A 114 -2.02 14.06 -7.09
N THR A 115 -2.71 14.73 -6.17
CA THR A 115 -2.25 15.99 -5.57
C THR A 115 -1.01 15.82 -4.71
N LEU A 116 -0.93 14.74 -3.92
CA LEU A 116 0.21 14.46 -3.03
C LEU A 116 1.37 13.85 -3.83
N VAL A 117 1.07 12.99 -4.80
CA VAL A 117 2.08 12.45 -5.73
C VAL A 117 2.82 13.57 -6.48
N LYS A 118 2.11 14.63 -6.88
CA LYS A 118 2.73 15.81 -7.51
C LYS A 118 3.73 16.55 -6.61
N GLN A 119 3.57 16.49 -5.29
CA GLN A 119 4.49 17.14 -4.35
C GLN A 119 5.80 16.36 -4.22
N ILE A 120 5.77 15.04 -4.41
CA ILE A 120 6.94 14.15 -4.32
C ILE A 120 7.75 14.14 -5.63
N GLY A 121 7.09 14.37 -6.78
CA GLY A 121 7.75 14.40 -8.10
C GLY A 121 8.81 15.50 -8.30
N VAL A 122 9.08 16.32 -7.28
CA VAL A 122 10.13 17.34 -7.26
C VAL A 122 11.38 16.90 -6.48
N ALA A 123 11.32 15.87 -5.63
CA ALA A 123 12.47 15.43 -4.83
C ALA A 123 12.49 13.91 -4.61
N GLY A 124 13.25 13.18 -5.42
CA GLY A 124 13.68 11.81 -5.13
C GLY A 124 13.06 10.71 -6.01
N SER A 125 13.84 10.30 -7.02
CA SER A 125 13.79 9.01 -7.75
C SER A 125 12.65 8.74 -8.77
N PRO A 126 13.00 8.01 -9.86
CA PRO A 126 12.55 8.29 -11.22
C PRO A 126 11.07 7.94 -11.48
N PRO A 127 10.49 8.48 -12.56
CA PRO A 127 9.08 8.26 -12.89
C PRO A 127 8.84 6.79 -13.25
N PRO A 128 7.77 6.15 -12.75
CA PRO A 128 7.34 4.88 -13.31
C PRO A 128 6.77 5.17 -14.69
N ALA A 129 7.21 4.40 -15.68
CA ALA A 129 6.70 4.45 -17.04
C ALA A 129 5.16 4.40 -17.04
N LYS A 130 4.57 5.22 -17.92
CA LYS A 130 3.13 5.37 -18.13
C LYS A 130 2.46 4.02 -18.42
N SER A 131 1.86 3.36 -17.43
CA SER A 131 0.87 2.31 -17.67
C SER A 131 -0.53 2.87 -17.36
N LYS A 132 -1.27 3.15 -18.44
CA LYS A 132 -2.70 3.48 -18.42
C LYS A 132 -3.47 2.29 -17.82
N ALA A 133 -3.78 2.32 -16.52
CA ALA A 133 -4.82 1.46 -15.95
C ALA A 133 -6.13 2.25 -15.82
N ASN A 134 -6.87 2.31 -16.92
CA ASN A 134 -8.27 2.69 -16.93
C ASN A 134 -9.07 1.55 -16.29
N ALA A 135 -9.50 1.73 -15.04
CA ALA A 135 -10.51 0.89 -14.39
C ALA A 135 -11.60 1.78 -13.81
N SER A 136 -12.39 2.36 -14.72
CA SER A 136 -13.84 2.51 -14.62
C SER A 136 -14.47 2.20 -13.25
N ARG A 137 -14.39 3.15 -12.30
CA ARG A 137 -15.39 3.29 -11.24
C ARG A 137 -16.51 4.18 -11.75
N LYS A 138 -17.56 3.54 -12.27
CA LYS A 138 -18.85 4.17 -12.59
C LYS A 138 -19.37 4.91 -11.33
N PRO A 139 -19.68 6.21 -11.40
CA PRO A 139 -20.26 6.94 -10.27
C PRO A 139 -21.77 6.61 -10.19
N LYS A 140 -22.24 6.01 -9.10
CA LYS A 140 -23.69 5.90 -8.85
C LYS A 140 -24.18 7.19 -8.19
N ALA A 141 -24.50 8.18 -9.04
CA ALA A 141 -25.13 9.42 -8.64
C ALA A 141 -26.55 9.16 -8.13
N LYS A 142 -26.86 9.65 -6.93
CA LYS A 142 -28.22 9.95 -6.47
C LYS A 142 -28.82 11.00 -7.42
N LYS A 143 -30.08 10.83 -7.85
CA LYS A 143 -31.03 11.95 -8.02
C LYS A 143 -32.49 11.48 -8.02
N THR A 144 -33.27 12.31 -7.35
CA THR A 144 -34.67 12.27 -6.95
C THR A 144 -35.67 12.62 -8.06
N LYS A 145 -36.88 12.05 -7.92
CA LYS A 145 -38.24 12.59 -8.18
C LYS A 145 -38.74 12.92 -9.61
N SER A 146 -40.03 12.54 -9.80
CA SER A 146 -41.17 13.22 -10.49
C SER A 146 -41.72 12.59 -11.80
N LYS A 147 -43.02 12.24 -11.74
CA LYS A 147 -44.05 12.05 -12.83
C LYS A 147 -44.13 13.28 -13.78
N PRO A 148 -44.77 13.27 -14.98
CA PRO A 148 -46.16 12.81 -15.29
C PRO A 148 -46.32 11.98 -16.61
N SER A 149 -47.29 11.07 -16.72
CA SER A 149 -48.60 11.14 -17.42
C SER A 149 -48.62 11.10 -18.96
N ALA A 150 -49.60 10.35 -19.48
CA ALA A 150 -50.30 10.42 -20.78
C ALA A 150 -49.84 9.54 -21.97
N ASN A 151 -50.66 8.49 -22.18
CA ASN A 151 -51.40 8.12 -23.40
C ASN A 151 -50.67 7.55 -24.63
N LYS A 152 -51.10 6.34 -25.06
CA LYS A 152 -51.92 6.12 -26.28
C LYS A 152 -51.71 4.69 -26.82
N ARG A 153 -52.73 3.83 -26.68
CA ARG A 153 -53.35 3.06 -27.76
C ARG A 153 -54.49 2.21 -27.22
#